data_AF-A0A1I0CXV3-F1
#
_entry.id   AF-A0A1I0CXV3-F1
#
_cell.length_a   1.000
_cell.length_b   1.000
_cell.length_c   1.000
_cell.angle_alpha   90.00
_cell.angle_beta   90.00
_cell.angle_gamma   90.00
#
_symmetry.space_group_name_H-M   'P 1'
#
loop_
_entity.id
_entity.type
_entity.pdbx_description
1 polymer ?
#
loop_
_entity_poly.entity_id
_entity_poly.type
_entity_poly.pdbx_seq_one_letter_code
_entity_poly.pdbx_strand_id
1 'polypeptide(L)'
;MMGSALVAAREYVLKEYPNAFLAILAGSVVRGEGTETSDLDIVIITDGEEPPYRKSVIYQKWPIELFVYNQKAYKEQCQREVEKAKPFLLTMIVEGIPIIDRDKNFHLLKREAEEILKKGPRELSPKEIDNYRYTITALLEDLKGSENHYEGIFIVNKLSMLLAEFIMRLNRRWIGDGKWAYKVLKEFDEEIADKFTQSFSQFYSNDNKEEIIAFTEGILKPVGGLLFEGVKNSLM
;
A
#
# COMPACT_ATOMS: atom_id res chain seq x y z
N MET A 1 -10.65 23.75 -7.02
CA MET A 1 -9.68 22.92 -6.27
C MET A 1 -8.58 22.38 -7.18
N MET A 2 -8.89 21.57 -8.20
CA MET A 2 -7.88 21.02 -9.13
C MET A 2 -7.04 22.09 -9.84
N GLY A 3 -7.69 23.13 -10.41
CA GLY A 3 -6.97 24.17 -11.15
C GLY A 3 -5.92 24.90 -10.31
N SER A 4 -6.25 25.27 -9.07
CA SER A 4 -5.30 25.88 -8.13
C SER A 4 -4.22 24.91 -7.66
N ALA A 5 -4.54 23.62 -7.50
CA ALA A 5 -3.58 22.59 -7.12
C ALA A 5 -2.53 22.37 -8.23
N LEU A 6 -2.95 22.26 -9.49
CA LEU A 6 -2.05 22.12 -10.64
C LEU A 6 -1.11 23.32 -10.78
N VAL A 7 -1.64 24.54 -10.62
CA VAL A 7 -0.82 25.77 -10.67
C VAL A 7 0.20 25.77 -9.54
N ALA A 8 -0.23 25.57 -8.29
CA ALA A 8 0.67 25.58 -7.13
C ALA A 8 1.76 24.49 -7.23
N ALA A 9 1.39 23.27 -7.62
CA ALA A 9 2.32 22.16 -7.80
C ALA A 9 3.36 22.48 -8.88
N ARG A 10 2.91 22.96 -10.04
CA ARG A 10 3.80 23.28 -11.17
C ARG A 10 4.74 24.45 -10.85
N GLU A 11 4.23 25.51 -10.23
CA GLU A 11 5.03 26.66 -9.79
C GLU A 11 6.11 26.24 -8.78
N TYR A 12 5.74 25.44 -7.79
CA TYR A 12 6.68 24.93 -6.78
C TYR A 12 7.80 24.09 -7.43
N VAL A 13 7.44 23.13 -8.28
CA VAL A 13 8.43 22.26 -8.95
C VAL A 13 9.35 23.07 -9.86
N LEU A 14 8.83 24.00 -10.66
CA LEU A 14 9.68 24.84 -11.53
C LEU A 14 10.68 25.70 -10.75
N LYS A 15 10.27 26.17 -9.56
CA LYS A 15 11.12 27.02 -8.70
C LYS A 15 12.20 26.21 -7.98
N GLU A 16 11.82 25.10 -7.34
CA GLU A 16 12.70 24.36 -6.42
C GLU A 16 13.43 23.18 -7.09
N TYR A 17 12.88 22.67 -8.20
CA TYR A 17 13.42 21.56 -8.98
C TYR A 17 13.58 21.96 -10.46
N PRO A 18 14.35 23.02 -10.78
CA PRO A 18 14.51 23.52 -12.15
C PRO A 18 15.19 22.53 -13.09
N ASN A 19 15.75 21.42 -12.58
CA ASN A 19 16.36 20.35 -13.35
C ASN A 19 15.51 19.07 -13.40
N ALA A 20 14.27 19.10 -12.91
CA ALA A 20 13.36 17.95 -13.05
C ALA A 20 13.06 17.70 -14.53
N PHE A 21 13.26 16.47 -15.00
CA PHE A 21 12.87 16.06 -16.35
C PHE A 21 11.39 15.66 -16.40
N LEU A 22 10.90 15.07 -15.31
CA LEU A 22 9.52 14.64 -15.14
C LEU A 22 9.05 15.01 -13.74
N ALA A 23 7.86 15.59 -13.65
CA ALA A 23 7.14 15.72 -12.40
C ALA A 23 5.66 15.41 -12.64
N ILE A 24 5.11 14.58 -11.77
CA ILE A 24 3.76 14.04 -11.88
C ILE A 24 3.02 14.44 -10.61
N LEU A 25 1.93 15.18 -10.77
CA LEU A 25 0.98 15.41 -9.69
C LEU A 25 0.02 14.21 -9.67
N ALA A 26 -0.20 13.63 -8.50
CA ALA A 26 -1.05 12.46 -8.33
C ALA A 26 -1.85 12.56 -7.03
N GLY A 27 -2.39 11.44 -6.56
CA GLY A 27 -3.11 11.38 -5.29
C GLY A 27 -4.59 11.76 -5.37
N SER A 28 -5.18 11.96 -4.18
CA SER A 28 -6.64 12.12 -4.02
C SER A 28 -7.20 13.33 -4.78
N VAL A 29 -6.46 14.42 -4.85
CA VAL A 29 -6.86 15.62 -5.59
C VAL A 29 -7.01 15.33 -7.08
N VAL A 30 -6.05 14.61 -7.68
CA VAL A 30 -6.06 14.25 -9.11
C VAL A 30 -7.21 13.30 -9.46
N ARG A 31 -7.54 12.37 -8.56
CA ARG A 31 -8.69 11.45 -8.73
C ARG A 31 -10.06 12.09 -8.48
N GLY A 32 -10.13 13.35 -8.04
CA GLY A 32 -11.38 14.00 -7.67
C GLY A 32 -11.95 13.53 -6.31
N GLU A 33 -11.16 12.80 -5.53
CA GLU A 33 -11.50 12.34 -4.16
C GLU A 33 -10.91 13.27 -3.07
N GLY A 34 -10.35 14.42 -3.46
CA GLY A 34 -9.68 15.35 -2.56
C GLY A 34 -10.64 15.98 -1.55
N THR A 35 -10.18 16.15 -0.31
CA THR A 35 -10.87 16.86 0.76
C THR A 35 -10.13 18.16 1.11
N GLU A 36 -10.68 18.97 2.00
CA GLU A 36 -10.00 20.18 2.51
C GLU A 36 -8.68 19.89 3.22
N THR A 37 -8.48 18.64 3.68
CA THR A 37 -7.27 18.17 4.34
C THR A 37 -6.34 17.38 3.41
N SER A 38 -6.66 17.28 2.11
CA SER A 38 -5.81 16.59 1.14
C SER A 38 -4.52 17.36 0.89
N ASP A 39 -3.43 16.62 0.81
CA ASP A 39 -2.14 17.04 0.30
C ASP A 39 -2.04 16.87 -1.23
N LEU A 40 -1.00 17.49 -1.79
CA LEU A 40 -0.58 17.28 -3.18
C LEU A 40 0.57 16.27 -3.20
N ASP A 41 0.32 15.08 -3.73
CA ASP A 41 1.35 14.07 -3.96
C ASP A 41 2.09 14.37 -5.27
N ILE A 42 3.39 14.64 -5.22
CA ILE A 42 4.20 14.93 -6.41
C ILE A 42 5.37 13.97 -6.49
N VAL A 43 5.42 13.17 -7.55
CA VAL A 43 6.61 12.39 -7.93
C VAL A 43 7.49 13.28 -8.79
N ILE A 44 8.77 13.40 -8.45
CA ILE A 44 9.77 14.14 -9.23
C ILE A 44 10.88 13.18 -9.61
N ILE A 45 11.25 13.17 -10.90
CA ILE A 45 12.42 12.45 -11.37
C ILE A 45 13.44 13.44 -11.92
N THR A 46 14.68 13.31 -11.44
CA THR A 46 15.81 14.19 -11.77
C THR A 46 16.97 13.40 -12.39
N ASP A 47 17.86 14.10 -13.07
CA ASP A 47 19.12 13.56 -13.61
C ASP A 47 20.28 13.57 -12.60
N GLY A 48 20.01 13.93 -11.34
CA GLY A 48 21.03 14.01 -10.31
C GLY A 48 21.45 12.64 -9.75
N GLU A 49 22.50 12.64 -8.94
CA GLU A 49 22.97 11.44 -8.22
C GLU A 49 22.43 11.32 -6.79
N GLU A 50 21.61 12.30 -6.36
CA GLU A 50 21.06 12.30 -5.01
C GLU A 50 20.23 11.02 -4.75
N PRO A 51 20.43 10.34 -3.62
CA PRO A 51 19.58 9.22 -3.21
C PRO A 51 18.10 9.62 -3.16
N PRO A 52 17.17 8.69 -3.38
CA PRO A 52 15.74 9.01 -3.35
C PRO A 52 15.32 9.47 -1.94
N TYR A 53 14.43 10.44 -1.87
CA TYR A 53 13.91 10.97 -0.60
C TYR A 53 12.47 11.42 -0.69
N ARG A 54 11.83 11.53 0.48
CA ARG A 54 10.53 12.19 0.66
C ARG A 54 10.73 13.52 1.35
N LYS A 55 10.00 14.55 0.93
CA LYS A 55 10.03 15.88 1.54
C LYS A 55 8.61 16.45 1.60
N SER A 56 8.19 16.88 2.78
CA SER A 56 6.89 17.54 2.96
C SER A 56 7.10 19.04 3.13
N VAL A 57 6.29 19.85 2.44
CA VAL A 57 6.34 21.32 2.50
C VAL A 57 4.94 21.92 2.48
N ILE A 58 4.84 23.19 2.83
CA ILE A 58 3.62 23.98 2.62
C ILE A 58 3.93 25.05 1.58
N TYR A 59 3.16 25.09 0.49
CA TYR A 59 3.28 26.10 -0.55
C TYR A 59 1.91 26.64 -0.94
N GLN A 60 1.72 27.97 -0.88
CA GLN A 60 0.44 28.62 -1.15
C GLN A 60 -0.75 27.96 -0.42
N LYS A 61 -0.54 27.60 0.86
CA LYS A 61 -1.48 26.89 1.75
C LYS A 61 -1.74 25.42 1.40
N TRP A 62 -1.15 24.88 0.34
CA TRP A 62 -1.18 23.45 0.05
C TRP A 62 -0.11 22.73 0.85
N PRO A 63 -0.46 21.70 1.64
CA PRO A 63 0.49 20.66 2.01
C PRO A 63 0.90 19.92 0.73
N ILE A 64 2.20 19.75 0.52
CA ILE A 64 2.76 19.05 -0.63
C ILE A 64 3.69 17.96 -0.10
N GLU A 65 3.49 16.74 -0.58
CA GLU A 65 4.39 15.61 -0.37
C GLU A 65 5.16 15.32 -1.65
N LEU A 66 6.47 15.46 -1.56
CA LEU A 66 7.39 15.23 -2.68
C LEU A 66 8.02 13.85 -2.53
N PHE A 67 8.02 13.09 -3.61
CA PHE A 67 8.73 11.82 -3.74
C PHE A 67 9.76 11.98 -4.86
N VAL A 68 11.01 12.24 -4.48
CA VAL A 68 12.07 12.61 -5.41
C VAL A 68 12.96 11.40 -5.68
N TYR A 69 13.14 11.07 -6.96
CA TYR A 69 13.96 9.96 -7.42
C TYR A 69 14.97 10.45 -8.45
N ASN A 70 16.16 9.87 -8.44
CA ASN A 70 16.97 9.83 -9.65
C ASN A 70 16.53 8.66 -10.56
N GLN A 71 16.98 8.65 -11.81
CA GLN A 71 16.57 7.62 -12.79
C GLN A 71 16.85 6.17 -12.34
N LYS A 72 17.98 5.93 -11.66
CA LYS A 72 18.33 4.59 -11.16
C LYS A 72 17.40 4.17 -10.03
N ALA A 73 17.24 5.04 -9.04
CA ALA A 73 16.38 4.81 -7.88
C ALA A 73 14.91 4.62 -8.25
N TYR A 74 14.43 5.34 -9.28
CA TYR A 74 13.10 5.15 -9.86
C TYR A 74 12.88 3.69 -10.30
N LYS A 75 13.80 3.14 -11.12
CA LYS A 75 13.70 1.76 -11.63
C LYS A 75 13.80 0.72 -10.51
N GLU A 76 14.72 0.93 -9.58
CA GLU A 76 14.87 0.07 -8.40
C GLU A 76 13.61 0.10 -7.52
N GLN A 77 12.96 1.25 -7.38
CA GLN A 77 11.72 1.38 -6.64
C GLN A 77 10.60 0.57 -7.32
N CYS A 78 10.39 0.70 -8.64
CA CYS A 78 9.39 -0.11 -9.35
C CYS A 78 9.59 -1.62 -9.13
N GLN A 79 10.84 -2.10 -9.15
CA GLN A 79 11.15 -3.51 -8.84
C GLN A 79 10.79 -3.87 -7.40
N ARG A 80 11.15 -3.02 -6.43
CA ARG A 80 10.80 -3.23 -5.01
C ARG A 80 9.29 -3.29 -4.79
N GLU A 81 8.53 -2.49 -5.54
CA GLU A 81 7.06 -2.48 -5.44
C GLU A 81 6.47 -3.82 -5.91
N VAL A 82 6.97 -4.39 -7.00
CA VAL A 82 6.59 -5.74 -7.48
C VAL A 82 6.91 -6.80 -6.44
N GLU A 83 8.09 -6.75 -5.83
CA GLU A 83 8.55 -7.71 -4.83
C GLU A 83 7.74 -7.64 -3.52
N LYS A 84 7.39 -6.43 -3.09
CA LYS A 84 6.64 -6.17 -1.85
C LYS A 84 5.13 -6.09 -2.05
N ALA A 85 4.66 -6.18 -3.30
CA ALA A 85 3.28 -5.96 -3.70
C ALA A 85 2.69 -4.59 -3.30
N LYS A 86 3.50 -3.56 -3.08
CA LYS A 86 3.04 -2.21 -2.69
C LYS A 86 3.23 -1.23 -3.87
N PRO A 87 2.23 -1.03 -4.74
CA PRO A 87 2.41 -0.31 -6.01
C PRO A 87 2.29 1.21 -5.87
N PHE A 88 3.00 1.83 -4.93
CA PHE A 88 2.84 3.25 -4.65
C PHE A 88 3.21 4.13 -5.86
N LEU A 89 4.47 4.09 -6.30
CA LEU A 89 5.00 4.86 -7.41
C LEU A 89 4.32 4.49 -8.73
N LEU A 90 4.10 3.20 -8.98
CA LEU A 90 3.40 2.72 -10.18
C LEU A 90 2.00 3.33 -10.29
N THR A 91 1.23 3.33 -9.19
CA THR A 91 -0.12 3.92 -9.16
C THR A 91 -0.07 5.43 -9.37
N MET A 92 0.88 6.13 -8.75
CA MET A 92 1.04 7.57 -8.94
C MET A 92 1.34 7.95 -10.39
N ILE A 93 2.06 7.11 -11.13
CA ILE A 93 2.35 7.32 -12.56
C ILE A 93 1.10 7.08 -13.41
N VAL A 94 0.34 6.01 -13.14
CA VAL A 94 -0.84 5.67 -13.93
C VAL A 94 -1.98 6.65 -13.71
N GLU A 95 -2.24 7.04 -12.46
CA GLU A 95 -3.33 7.95 -12.12
C GLU A 95 -2.96 9.43 -12.24
N GLY A 96 -1.67 9.73 -12.25
CA GLY A 96 -1.17 11.10 -12.20
C GLY A 96 -1.25 11.87 -13.51
N ILE A 97 -1.08 13.18 -13.39
CA ILE A 97 -1.01 14.15 -14.49
C ILE A 97 0.41 14.72 -14.53
N PRO A 98 1.11 14.68 -15.68
CA PRO A 98 2.42 15.28 -15.80
C PRO A 98 2.29 16.81 -15.73
N ILE A 99 2.94 17.41 -14.73
CA ILE A 99 3.05 18.87 -14.58
C ILE A 99 4.36 19.41 -15.20
N ILE A 100 5.36 18.53 -15.34
CA ILE A 100 6.60 18.71 -16.12
C ILE A 100 6.86 17.42 -16.89
N ASP A 101 7.08 17.48 -18.19
CA ASP A 101 7.51 16.35 -19.03
C ASP A 101 8.39 16.89 -20.17
N ARG A 102 9.70 17.01 -19.91
CA ARG A 102 10.65 17.66 -20.84
C ARG A 102 10.89 16.84 -22.09
N ASP A 103 11.00 15.53 -21.92
CA ASP A 103 11.29 14.59 -23.01
C ASP A 103 10.03 14.11 -23.74
N LYS A 104 8.84 14.52 -23.28
CA LYS A 104 7.53 14.15 -23.84
C LYS A 104 7.28 12.65 -23.83
N ASN A 105 7.87 11.94 -22.87
CA ASN A 105 7.89 10.48 -22.79
C ASN A 105 7.02 9.94 -21.64
N PHE A 106 6.28 10.80 -20.93
CA PHE A 106 5.40 10.34 -19.84
C PHE A 106 4.41 9.25 -20.29
N HIS A 107 3.90 9.34 -21.52
CA HIS A 107 2.98 8.34 -22.07
C HIS A 107 3.58 6.92 -22.17
N LEU A 108 4.89 6.79 -22.42
CA LEU A 108 5.58 5.50 -22.43
C LEU A 108 5.72 4.95 -21.02
N LEU A 109 6.15 5.79 -20.06
CA LEU A 109 6.27 5.41 -18.66
C LEU A 109 4.94 4.98 -18.05
N LYS A 110 3.86 5.70 -18.38
CA LYS A 110 2.50 5.36 -17.96
C LYS A 110 2.09 3.99 -18.50
N ARG A 111 2.33 3.72 -19.77
CA ARG A 111 2.05 2.41 -20.38
C ARG A 111 2.84 1.29 -19.72
N GLU A 112 4.14 1.48 -19.47
CA GLU A 112 4.97 0.49 -18.77
C GLU A 112 4.44 0.22 -17.35
N ALA A 113 4.06 1.26 -16.62
CA ALA A 113 3.48 1.12 -15.28
C ALA A 113 2.13 0.38 -15.32
N GLU A 114 1.25 0.66 -16.29
CA GLU A 114 -0.01 -0.05 -16.51
C GLU A 114 0.23 -1.54 -16.80
N GLU A 115 1.23 -1.87 -17.63
CA GLU A 115 1.59 -3.25 -17.94
C GLU A 115 2.11 -4.00 -16.70
N ILE A 116 2.92 -3.35 -15.86
CA ILE A 116 3.38 -3.92 -14.58
C ILE A 116 2.21 -4.14 -13.62
N LEU A 117 1.35 -3.13 -13.43
CA LEU A 117 0.17 -3.24 -12.56
C LEU A 117 -0.75 -4.37 -12.99
N LYS A 118 -1.00 -4.49 -14.30
CA LYS A 118 -1.82 -5.57 -14.87
C LYS A 118 -1.22 -6.96 -14.63
N LYS A 119 0.11 -7.08 -14.65
CA LYS A 119 0.82 -8.35 -14.41
C LYS A 119 0.72 -8.81 -12.95
N GLY A 120 0.58 -7.87 -12.02
CA GLY A 120 0.53 -8.14 -10.58
C GLY A 120 1.90 -8.34 -9.94
N PRO A 121 1.94 -8.42 -8.59
CA PRO A 121 3.16 -8.62 -7.82
C PRO A 121 3.77 -10.02 -7.99
N ARG A 122 4.97 -10.19 -7.44
CA ARG A 122 5.60 -11.52 -7.34
C ARG A 122 4.77 -12.44 -6.46
N GLU A 123 4.64 -13.68 -6.91
CA GLU A 123 4.04 -14.79 -6.16
C GLU A 123 4.88 -15.14 -4.91
N LEU A 124 4.19 -15.45 -3.81
CA LEU A 124 4.85 -15.89 -2.58
C LEU A 124 5.50 -17.26 -2.79
N SER A 125 6.72 -17.41 -2.27
CA SER A 125 7.35 -18.72 -2.14
C SER A 125 6.68 -19.53 -1.02
N PRO A 126 6.79 -20.87 -1.02
CA PRO A 126 6.27 -21.71 0.06
C PRO A 126 6.76 -21.29 1.45
N LYS A 127 8.03 -20.89 1.56
CA LYS A 127 8.61 -20.39 2.80
C LYS A 127 7.96 -19.08 3.28
N GLU A 128 7.64 -18.18 2.36
CA GLU A 128 6.93 -16.93 2.71
C GLU A 128 5.50 -17.23 3.15
N ILE A 129 4.80 -18.16 2.49
CA ILE A 129 3.47 -18.61 2.90
C ILE A 129 3.52 -19.20 4.32
N ASP A 130 4.48 -20.08 4.61
CA ASP A 130 4.66 -20.64 5.95
C ASP A 130 4.97 -19.57 7.00
N ASN A 131 5.76 -18.54 6.67
CA ASN A 131 6.00 -17.42 7.57
C ASN A 131 4.74 -16.61 7.89
N TYR A 132 3.87 -16.37 6.89
CA TYR A 132 2.55 -15.76 7.14
C TYR A 132 1.70 -16.67 8.02
N ARG A 133 1.57 -17.96 7.66
CA ARG A 133 0.78 -18.93 8.42
C ARG A 133 1.22 -18.98 9.88
N TYR A 134 2.53 -19.05 10.13
CA TYR A 134 3.10 -19.05 11.47
C TYR A 134 2.77 -17.78 12.25
N THR A 135 3.00 -16.61 11.64
CA THR A 135 2.79 -15.32 12.33
C THR A 135 1.31 -15.10 12.62
N ILE A 136 0.43 -15.45 11.68
CA ILE A 136 -1.03 -15.38 11.85
C ILE A 136 -1.49 -16.36 12.93
N THR A 137 -0.96 -17.59 12.95
CA THR A 137 -1.28 -18.59 13.97
C THR A 137 -0.90 -18.09 15.36
N ALA A 138 0.30 -17.55 15.53
CA ALA A 138 0.75 -17.00 16.82
C ALA A 138 -0.18 -15.88 17.32
N LEU A 139 -0.54 -14.92 16.47
CA LEU A 139 -1.47 -13.85 16.83
C LEU A 139 -2.87 -14.37 17.15
N LEU A 140 -3.30 -15.44 16.47
CA LEU A 140 -4.60 -16.04 16.72
C LEU A 140 -4.65 -16.74 18.08
N GLU A 141 -3.57 -17.43 18.46
CA GLU A 141 -3.43 -18.04 19.79
C GLU A 141 -3.33 -16.98 20.90
N ASP A 142 -2.61 -15.87 20.67
CA ASP A 142 -2.60 -14.73 21.59
C ASP A 142 -4.01 -14.16 21.79
N LEU A 143 -4.80 -14.02 20.72
CA LEU A 143 -6.18 -13.53 20.79
C LEU A 143 -7.09 -14.49 21.58
N LYS A 144 -6.97 -15.79 21.31
CA LYS A 144 -7.70 -16.84 22.03
C LYS A 144 -7.42 -16.78 23.53
N GLY A 145 -6.15 -16.59 23.92
CA GLY A 145 -5.73 -16.56 25.32
C GLY A 145 -5.95 -15.24 26.07
N SER A 146 -6.12 -14.11 25.38
CA SER A 146 -6.22 -12.80 26.06
C SER A 146 -7.62 -12.53 26.62
N GLU A 147 -7.77 -12.42 27.94
CA GLU A 147 -9.06 -12.03 28.57
C GLU A 147 -9.27 -10.51 28.64
N ASN A 148 -8.25 -9.73 28.28
CA ASN A 148 -8.24 -8.28 28.38
C ASN A 148 -8.64 -7.63 27.05
N HIS A 149 -9.79 -6.95 27.03
CA HIS A 149 -10.29 -6.20 25.86
C HIS A 149 -9.21 -5.30 25.23
N TYR A 150 -8.45 -4.58 26.05
CA TYR A 150 -7.45 -3.63 25.56
C TYR A 150 -6.27 -4.32 24.89
N GLU A 151 -5.81 -5.46 25.40
CA GLU A 151 -4.78 -6.27 24.74
C GLU A 151 -5.31 -6.83 23.41
N GLY A 152 -6.55 -7.33 23.44
CA GLY A 152 -7.25 -7.82 22.25
C GLY A 152 -7.31 -6.78 21.13
N ILE A 153 -7.55 -5.49 21.43
CA ILE A 153 -7.51 -4.41 20.42
C ILE A 153 -6.18 -4.38 19.66
N PHE A 154 -5.05 -4.50 20.34
CA PHE A 154 -3.73 -4.48 19.69
C PHE A 154 -3.49 -5.74 18.86
N ILE A 155 -3.87 -6.90 19.39
CA ILE A 155 -3.73 -8.19 18.68
C ILE A 155 -4.58 -8.16 17.41
N VAL A 156 -5.85 -7.75 17.52
CA VAL A 156 -6.80 -7.66 16.42
C VAL A 156 -6.38 -6.63 15.37
N ASN A 157 -5.84 -5.48 15.77
CA ASN A 157 -5.29 -4.50 14.84
C ASN A 157 -4.13 -5.08 14.01
N LYS A 158 -3.19 -5.78 14.66
CA LYS A 158 -2.07 -6.41 13.96
C LYS A 158 -2.53 -7.57 13.07
N LEU A 159 -3.44 -8.41 13.57
CA LEU A 159 -3.98 -9.55 12.85
C LEU A 159 -4.76 -9.12 11.60
N SER A 160 -5.62 -8.10 11.71
CA SER A 160 -6.40 -7.60 10.57
C SER A 160 -5.51 -7.11 9.44
N MET A 161 -4.52 -6.26 9.71
CA MET A 161 -3.59 -5.78 8.69
C MET A 161 -2.81 -6.92 8.04
N LEU A 162 -2.30 -7.85 8.85
CA LEU A 162 -1.52 -8.99 8.34
C LEU A 162 -2.39 -9.96 7.51
N LEU A 163 -3.62 -10.21 7.93
CA LEU A 163 -4.54 -11.12 7.25
C LEU A 163 -5.04 -10.53 5.93
N ALA A 164 -5.38 -9.24 5.90
CA ALA A 164 -5.72 -8.54 4.66
C ALA A 164 -4.55 -8.57 3.66
N GLU A 165 -3.33 -8.31 4.12
CA GLU A 165 -2.11 -8.46 3.31
C GLU A 165 -1.97 -9.90 2.80
N PHE A 166 -2.10 -10.90 3.67
CA PHE A 166 -1.92 -12.30 3.29
C PHE A 166 -2.92 -12.75 2.23
N ILE A 167 -4.21 -12.43 2.38
CA ILE A 167 -5.27 -12.73 1.39
C ILE A 167 -4.88 -12.17 0.02
N MET A 168 -4.49 -10.90 -0.04
CA MET A 168 -4.13 -10.24 -1.28
C MET A 168 -2.85 -10.83 -1.90
N ARG A 169 -1.82 -11.09 -1.09
CA ARG A 169 -0.55 -11.68 -1.55
C ARG A 169 -0.73 -13.10 -2.07
N LEU A 170 -1.52 -13.93 -1.40
CA LEU A 170 -1.82 -15.29 -1.81
C LEU A 170 -2.51 -15.34 -3.19
N ASN A 171 -3.31 -14.31 -3.50
CA ASN A 171 -4.02 -14.18 -4.77
C ASN A 171 -3.25 -13.35 -5.82
N ARG A 172 -1.96 -13.07 -5.59
CA ARG A 172 -1.12 -12.25 -6.48
C ARG A 172 -1.77 -10.91 -6.80
N ARG A 173 -2.35 -10.26 -5.79
CA ARG A 173 -2.94 -8.93 -5.87
C ARG A 173 -2.06 -7.93 -5.14
N TRP A 174 -2.11 -6.68 -5.61
CA TRP A 174 -1.44 -5.57 -4.96
C TRP A 174 -2.08 -5.28 -3.59
N ILE A 175 -1.25 -4.90 -2.62
CA ILE A 175 -1.70 -4.59 -1.26
C ILE A 175 -1.82 -3.08 -1.05
N GLY A 176 -2.77 -2.70 -0.20
CA GLY A 176 -2.96 -1.33 0.28
C GLY A 176 -2.50 -1.18 1.73
N ASP A 177 -2.31 0.06 2.16
CA ASP A 177 -2.02 0.40 3.55
C ASP A 177 -3.09 1.34 4.12
N GLY A 178 -3.31 1.28 5.44
CA GLY A 178 -4.39 2.00 6.12
C GLY A 178 -5.74 1.82 5.42
N LYS A 179 -6.40 2.93 5.04
CA LYS A 179 -7.70 2.88 4.35
C LYS A 179 -7.68 2.12 3.02
N TRP A 180 -6.53 2.03 2.36
CA TRP A 180 -6.43 1.33 1.09
C TRP A 180 -6.51 -0.17 1.26
N ALA A 181 -6.11 -0.74 2.41
CA ALA A 181 -6.22 -2.17 2.67
C ALA A 181 -7.67 -2.66 2.47
N TYR A 182 -8.66 -1.92 2.99
CA TYR A 182 -10.08 -2.21 2.75
C TYR A 182 -10.48 -2.01 1.29
N LYS A 183 -10.11 -0.87 0.68
CA LYS A 183 -10.49 -0.56 -0.71
C LYS A 183 -10.05 -1.65 -1.70
N VAL A 184 -8.78 -2.07 -1.62
CA VAL A 184 -8.24 -3.07 -2.55
C VAL A 184 -8.76 -4.48 -2.25
N LEU A 185 -9.04 -4.80 -0.98
CA LEU A 185 -9.64 -6.07 -0.60
C LEU A 185 -11.07 -6.16 -1.16
N LYS A 186 -11.86 -5.09 -1.01
CA LYS A 186 -13.22 -5.01 -1.56
C LYS A 186 -13.25 -5.05 -3.09
N GLU A 187 -12.31 -4.41 -3.76
CA GLU A 187 -12.18 -4.50 -5.22
C GLU A 187 -11.80 -5.91 -5.69
N PHE A 188 -10.98 -6.61 -4.92
CA PHE A 188 -10.61 -8.00 -5.22
C PHE A 188 -11.77 -8.96 -5.05
N ASP A 189 -12.44 -8.93 -3.90
CA ASP A 189 -13.56 -9.80 -3.56
C ASP A 189 -14.42 -9.15 -2.48
N GLU A 190 -15.61 -8.69 -2.88
CA GLU A 190 -16.54 -7.98 -2.00
C GLU A 190 -17.08 -8.90 -0.88
N GLU A 191 -17.31 -10.19 -1.16
CA GLU A 191 -17.82 -11.13 -0.16
C GLU A 191 -16.77 -11.42 0.92
N ILE A 192 -15.50 -11.60 0.51
CA ILE A 192 -14.38 -11.73 1.45
C ILE A 192 -14.22 -10.47 2.27
N ALA A 193 -14.28 -9.29 1.66
CA ALA A 193 -14.14 -8.01 2.36
C ALA A 193 -15.26 -7.79 3.39
N ASP A 194 -16.50 -8.14 3.04
CA ASP A 194 -17.65 -8.00 3.95
C ASP A 194 -17.53 -8.97 5.13
N LYS A 195 -17.23 -10.26 4.89
CA LYS A 195 -16.98 -11.23 5.97
C LYS A 195 -15.81 -10.83 6.87
N PHE A 196 -14.72 -10.39 6.26
CA PHE A 196 -13.55 -9.86 6.96
C PHE A 196 -13.99 -8.71 7.89
N THR A 197 -14.53 -7.63 7.33
CA THR A 197 -14.88 -6.44 8.13
C THR A 197 -15.95 -6.72 9.18
N GLN A 198 -16.93 -7.58 8.89
CA GLN A 198 -17.94 -7.99 9.86
C GLN A 198 -17.32 -8.76 11.04
N SER A 199 -16.44 -9.74 10.79
CA SER A 199 -15.79 -10.51 11.86
C SER A 199 -15.00 -9.61 12.82
N PHE A 200 -14.25 -8.65 12.27
CA PHE A 200 -13.46 -7.69 13.04
C PHE A 200 -14.34 -6.65 13.77
N SER A 201 -15.43 -6.20 13.15
CA SER A 201 -16.35 -5.24 13.77
C SER A 201 -17.09 -5.82 14.98
N GLN A 202 -17.36 -7.13 14.99
CA GLN A 202 -18.00 -7.79 16.13
C GLN A 202 -17.10 -7.74 17.35
N PHE A 203 -15.81 -8.07 17.21
CA PHE A 203 -14.85 -7.96 18.31
C PHE A 203 -14.88 -6.59 19.00
N TYR A 204 -14.82 -5.50 18.22
CA TYR A 204 -14.85 -4.15 18.79
C TYR A 204 -16.16 -3.79 19.51
N SER A 205 -17.26 -4.50 19.22
CA SER A 205 -18.56 -4.22 19.79
C SER A 205 -18.85 -5.04 21.05
N ASN A 206 -18.39 -6.29 21.11
CA ASN A 206 -18.79 -7.24 22.15
C ASN A 206 -17.73 -8.30 22.50
N ASP A 207 -16.47 -8.11 22.12
CA ASP A 207 -15.37 -9.05 22.36
C ASP A 207 -15.57 -10.44 21.74
N ASN A 208 -16.48 -10.60 20.76
CA ASN A 208 -16.62 -11.84 20.01
C ASN A 208 -15.36 -12.10 19.17
N LYS A 209 -14.60 -13.11 19.55
CA LYS A 209 -13.37 -13.54 18.86
C LYS A 209 -13.64 -14.70 17.91
N GLU A 210 -14.72 -15.43 18.14
CA GLU A 210 -15.07 -16.68 17.47
C GLU A 210 -15.20 -16.47 15.96
N GLU A 211 -15.77 -15.34 15.53
CA GLU A 211 -15.88 -14.99 14.12
C GLU A 211 -14.52 -14.71 13.47
N ILE A 212 -13.62 -14.01 14.17
CA ILE A 212 -12.25 -13.76 13.69
C ILE A 212 -11.49 -15.08 13.60
N ILE A 213 -11.65 -15.97 14.58
CA ILE A 213 -11.02 -17.29 14.63
C ILE A 213 -11.48 -18.14 13.45
N ALA A 214 -12.79 -18.32 13.29
CA ALA A 214 -13.36 -19.12 12.22
C ALA A 214 -12.97 -18.59 10.83
N PHE A 215 -13.02 -17.26 10.65
CA PHE A 215 -12.61 -16.62 9.40
C PHE A 215 -11.12 -16.87 9.12
N THR A 216 -10.25 -16.63 10.10
CA THR A 216 -8.80 -16.80 9.95
C THR A 216 -8.43 -18.25 9.63
N GLU A 217 -8.99 -19.22 10.35
CA GLU A 217 -8.78 -20.64 10.09
C GLU A 217 -9.26 -21.04 8.69
N GLY A 218 -10.39 -20.48 8.25
CA GLY A 218 -10.91 -20.65 6.89
C GLY A 218 -9.95 -20.16 5.81
N ILE A 219 -9.33 -18.99 6.00
CA ILE A 219 -8.33 -18.41 5.07
C ILE A 219 -7.05 -19.25 5.02
N LEU A 220 -6.62 -19.81 6.15
CA LEU A 220 -5.39 -20.62 6.20
C LEU A 220 -5.59 -22.06 5.69
N LYS A 221 -6.82 -22.60 5.76
CA LYS A 221 -7.12 -24.00 5.42
C LYS A 221 -6.61 -24.44 4.02
N PRO A 222 -6.79 -23.67 2.93
CA PRO A 222 -6.31 -24.05 1.60
C PRO A 222 -4.79 -24.17 1.48
N VAL A 223 -4.03 -23.52 2.38
CA VAL A 223 -2.56 -23.52 2.39
C VAL A 223 -1.98 -24.37 3.52
N GLY A 224 -2.76 -25.30 4.08
CA GLY A 224 -2.33 -26.23 5.12
C GLY A 224 -2.78 -25.89 6.53
N GLY A 225 -3.59 -24.84 6.71
CA GLY A 225 -4.16 -24.45 8.01
C GLY A 225 -3.16 -23.74 8.93
N LEU A 226 -3.48 -23.72 10.23
CA LEU A 226 -2.61 -23.19 11.28
C LEU A 226 -1.22 -23.86 11.25
N LEU A 227 -0.19 -23.12 11.63
CA LEU A 227 1.20 -23.58 11.61
C LEU A 227 1.95 -23.10 12.85
N PHE A 228 2.50 -24.04 13.61
CA PHE A 228 3.39 -23.74 14.74
C PHE A 228 4.57 -24.73 14.78
N GLU A 229 4.26 -26.03 14.68
CA GLU A 229 5.26 -27.09 14.73
C GLU A 229 6.28 -26.98 13.57
N GLY A 230 7.56 -27.23 13.88
CA GLY A 230 8.63 -27.35 12.88
C GLY A 230 9.16 -26.04 12.30
N VAL A 231 8.61 -24.88 12.69
CA VAL A 231 9.07 -23.57 12.20
C VAL A 231 10.39 -23.17 12.88
N LYS A 232 11.42 -22.89 12.09
CA LYS A 232 12.72 -22.39 12.55
C LYS A 232 13.04 -21.04 11.91
N ASN A 233 12.89 -19.98 12.67
CA ASN A 233 13.22 -18.61 12.26
C ASN A 233 14.51 -18.12 12.91
N SER A 234 15.24 -17.25 12.21
CA SER A 234 16.36 -16.50 12.80
C SER A 234 15.81 -15.45 13.76
N LEU A 235 16.53 -15.18 14.85
CA LEU A 235 16.18 -14.12 15.81
C LEU A 235 16.66 -12.72 15.36
N MET A 236 17.02 -12.56 14.08
CA MET A 236 17.61 -11.33 13.53
C MET A 236 16.79 -10.79 12.36
#